data_AF-D0GPS0-F1
#
_entry.id   AF-D0GPS0-F1
#
_cell.length_a   1.000
_cell.length_b   1.000
_cell.length_c   1.000
_cell.angle_alpha   90.00
_cell.angle_beta   90.00
_cell.angle_gamma   90.00
#
_symmetry.space_group_name_H-M   'P 1'
#
loop_
_entity.id
_entity.type
_entity.pdbx_description
1 polymer ?
#
loop_
_entity_poly.entity_id
_entity_poly.type
_entity_poly.pdbx_seq_one_letter_code
_entity_poly.pdbx_strand_id
1 'polypeptide(L)'
;MVNIGNDWDEVFKGEFEKEYYQNLRKFLINEYRTKRIYPKADEIFTAFKLTSYKDCKIVLLGQDPYHGVNQAHGLAFSVKEGIKTSSVITEYVQGNKRRIRLRNE
;
A
#
# COMPACT_ATOMS: atom_id res chain seq x y z
N MET A 1 12.85 -2.49 14.96
CA MET A 1 11.72 -3.43 14.78
C MET A 1 10.64 -2.68 14.03
N VAL A 2 9.91 -3.33 13.11
CA VAL A 2 8.76 -2.66 12.48
C VAL A 2 7.68 -2.47 13.55
N ASN A 3 7.10 -1.28 13.60
CA ASN A 3 6.02 -0.91 14.51
C ASN A 3 5.00 -0.13 13.67
N ILE A 4 3.79 -0.66 13.54
CA ILE A 4 2.70 -0.06 12.78
C ILE A 4 2.03 1.04 13.61
N GLY A 5 1.96 0.87 14.93
CA GLY A 5 1.37 1.82 15.86
C GLY A 5 -0.12 1.62 16.09
N ASN A 6 -0.65 0.42 15.82
CA ASN A 6 -2.05 0.06 16.05
C ASN A 6 -2.20 -1.46 16.25
N ASP A 7 -3.44 -1.96 16.22
CA ASP A 7 -3.78 -3.37 16.45
C ASP A 7 -3.23 -4.35 15.40
N TRP A 8 -2.63 -3.89 14.30
CA TRP A 8 -1.85 -4.75 13.40
C TRP A 8 -0.57 -5.28 14.06
N ASP A 9 0.00 -4.58 15.04
CA ASP A 9 1.23 -5.03 15.71
C ASP A 9 1.01 -6.38 16.44
N GLU A 10 -0.18 -6.61 16.99
CA GLU A 10 -0.53 -7.90 17.58
C GLU A 10 -0.74 -8.98 16.51
N VAL A 11 -1.30 -8.62 15.35
CA VAL A 11 -1.51 -9.55 14.23
C VAL A 11 -0.17 -9.98 13.61
N PHE A 12 0.79 -9.05 13.48
CA PHE A 12 2.13 -9.31 12.95
C PHE A 12 3.12 -9.81 13.99
N LYS A 13 2.69 -10.03 15.23
CA LYS A 13 3.55 -10.52 16.30
C LYS A 13 4.21 -11.84 15.90
N GLY A 14 5.54 -11.90 15.95
CA GLY A 14 6.29 -13.08 15.55
C GLY A 14 6.58 -13.18 14.05
N GLU A 15 5.92 -12.38 13.20
CA GLU A 15 6.10 -12.41 11.74
C GLU A 15 7.45 -11.81 11.34
N PHE A 16 7.81 -10.69 11.96
CA PHE A 16 9.05 -9.98 11.64
C PHE A 16 10.29 -10.73 12.14
N GLU A 17 10.14 -11.63 13.10
CA GLU A 17 11.20 -12.49 13.64
C GLU A 17 11.50 -13.69 12.74
N LYS A 18 10.59 -14.07 11.82
CA LYS A 18 10.78 -15.22 10.94
C LYS A 18 11.96 -15.01 10.00
N GLU A 19 12.67 -16.10 9.72
CA GLU A 19 13.89 -16.07 8.92
C GLU A 19 13.67 -15.48 7.51
N TYR A 20 12.59 -15.85 6.82
CA TYR A 20 12.32 -15.31 5.48
C TYR A 20 12.11 -13.79 5.52
N TYR A 21 11.45 -13.26 6.55
CA TYR A 21 11.23 -11.83 6.67
C TYR A 21 12.54 -11.11 6.95
N GLN A 22 13.39 -11.67 7.82
CA GLN A 22 14.72 -11.12 8.09
C GLN A 22 15.59 -11.10 6.84
N ASN A 23 15.53 -12.15 6.01
CA ASN A 23 16.23 -12.23 4.73
C ASN A 23 15.68 -11.22 3.72
N LEU A 24 14.34 -11.12 3.60
CA LEU A 24 13.67 -10.13 2.75
C LEU A 24 14.04 -8.69 3.17
N ARG A 25 14.05 -8.40 4.48
CA ARG A 25 14.40 -7.09 5.00
C ARG A 25 15.85 -6.72 4.70
N LYS A 26 16.79 -7.67 4.85
CA LYS A 26 18.21 -7.46 4.48
C LYS A 26 18.33 -7.17 2.98
N PHE A 27 17.65 -7.93 2.13
CA PHE A 27 17.60 -7.71 0.69
C PHE A 27 17.07 -6.31 0.36
N LEU A 28 15.91 -5.92 0.91
CA LEU A 28 15.32 -4.61 0.68
C LEU A 28 16.24 -3.47 1.14
N ILE A 29 16.86 -3.57 2.32
CA ILE A 29 17.81 -2.55 2.79
C ILE A 29 18.95 -2.34 1.79
N ASN A 30 19.48 -3.42 1.21
CA ASN A 30 20.51 -3.31 0.18
C ASN A 30 19.99 -2.65 -1.09
N GLU A 31 18.80 -3.03 -1.56
CA GLU A 31 18.17 -2.44 -2.75
C GLU A 31 17.90 -0.94 -2.57
N TYR A 32 17.35 -0.50 -1.43
CA TYR A 32 17.12 0.92 -1.13
C TYR A 32 18.41 1.74 -1.04
N ARG A 33 19.55 1.12 -0.72
CA ARG A 33 20.86 1.79 -0.69
C ARG A 33 21.50 1.94 -2.06
N THR A 34 21.16 1.06 -3.00
CA THR A 34 21.89 0.91 -4.28
C THR A 34 21.06 1.32 -5.49
N LYS A 35 19.73 1.32 -5.38
CA LYS A 35 18.80 1.56 -6.48
C LYS A 35 17.67 2.48 -6.04
N ARG A 36 16.95 3.01 -7.03
CA ARG A 36 15.70 3.71 -6.78
C ARG A 36 14.58 2.68 -6.62
N ILE A 37 14.10 2.53 -5.39
CA ILE A 37 13.00 1.62 -5.02
C ILE A 37 11.78 2.44 -4.63
N TYR A 38 10.59 1.92 -4.91
CA TYR A 38 9.31 2.53 -4.53
C TYR A 38 8.44 1.53 -3.75
N PRO A 39 7.57 2.02 -2.84
CA PRO A 39 7.45 3.41 -2.37
C PRO A 39 8.67 3.82 -1.53
N LYS A 40 8.66 4.99 -0.88
CA LYS A 40 9.72 5.28 0.11
C LYS A 40 9.62 4.26 1.26
N ALA A 41 10.76 3.96 1.90
CA ALA A 41 10.84 2.91 2.92
C ALA A 41 9.88 3.14 4.12
N ASP A 42 9.63 4.39 4.49
CA ASP A 42 8.70 4.81 5.55
C ASP A 42 7.21 4.68 5.15
N GLU A 43 6.94 4.63 3.85
CA GLU A 43 5.61 4.49 3.24
C GLU A 43 5.23 3.03 2.94
N ILE A 44 6.13 2.05 3.09
CA ILE A 44 5.84 0.62 2.80
C ILE A 44 4.59 0.12 3.54
N PHE A 45 4.40 0.55 4.78
CA PHE A 45 3.31 0.10 5.65
C PHE A 45 2.13 1.08 5.76
N THR A 46 2.03 2.07 4.86
CA THR A 46 0.99 3.12 4.93
C THR A 46 -0.43 2.55 5.04
N ALA A 47 -0.78 1.52 4.26
CA ALA A 47 -2.10 0.88 4.32
C ALA A 47 -2.47 0.42 5.74
N PHE A 48 -1.54 -0.26 6.42
CA PHE A 48 -1.74 -0.78 7.77
C PHE A 48 -1.75 0.34 8.83
N LYS A 49 -0.98 1.41 8.62
CA LYS A 49 -0.98 2.57 9.53
C LYS A 49 -2.30 3.35 9.49
N LEU A 50 -2.89 3.48 8.30
CA LEU A 50 -4.11 4.29 8.10
C LEU A 50 -5.40 3.58 8.49
N THR A 51 -5.43 2.25 8.47
CA THR A 51 -6.63 1.46 8.79
C THR A 51 -6.27 0.39 9.80
N SER A 52 -6.84 0.49 11.00
CA SER A 52 -6.70 -0.53 12.05
C SER A 52 -7.22 -1.88 11.56
N TYR A 53 -6.74 -2.98 12.14
CA TYR A 53 -7.21 -4.33 11.82
C TYR A 53 -8.71 -4.47 12.11
N LYS A 54 -9.16 -4.00 13.27
CA LYS A 54 -10.57 -4.10 13.71
C LYS A 54 -11.53 -3.27 12.87
N ASP A 55 -11.09 -2.13 12.33
CA ASP A 55 -11.94 -1.27 11.49
C ASP A 55 -11.89 -1.64 10.00
N CYS A 56 -11.00 -2.55 9.61
CA CYS A 56 -10.86 -3.00 8.23
C CYS A 56 -12.09 -3.83 7.80
N LYS A 57 -12.88 -3.30 6.86
CA LYS A 57 -14.09 -3.97 6.34
C LYS A 57 -13.90 -4.55 4.94
N ILE A 58 -13.01 -3.96 4.14
CA ILE A 58 -12.81 -4.29 2.73
C ILE A 58 -11.32 -4.30 2.47
N VAL A 59 -10.85 -5.34 1.78
CA VAL A 59 -9.46 -5.47 1.33
C VAL A 59 -9.42 -5.35 -0.19
N LEU A 60 -8.69 -4.37 -0.69
CA LEU A 60 -8.36 -4.23 -2.11
C LEU A 60 -6.91 -4.67 -2.32
N LEU A 61 -6.73 -5.80 -2.99
CA LEU A 61 -5.40 -6.34 -3.29
C LEU A 61 -4.96 -5.88 -4.68
N GLY A 62 -3.80 -5.23 -4.73
CA GLY A 62 -3.08 -4.96 -5.99
C GLY A 62 -2.02 -6.04 -6.25
N GLN A 63 -1.37 -5.94 -7.40
CA GLN A 63 -0.23 -6.81 -7.74
C GLN A 63 1.08 -6.21 -7.21
N ASP A 64 1.51 -5.10 -7.81
CA ASP A 64 2.78 -4.44 -7.49
C ASP A 64 2.58 -2.94 -7.24
N PRO A 65 3.46 -2.28 -6.46
CA PRO A 65 3.50 -0.83 -6.37
C PRO A 65 3.80 -0.19 -7.75
N TYR A 66 3.32 1.04 -7.94
CA TYR A 66 3.75 1.83 -9.08
C TYR A 66 5.27 2.05 -9.10
N HIS A 67 5.86 1.95 -10.30
CA HIS A 67 7.30 2.10 -10.52
C HIS A 67 7.71 3.49 -11.03
N GLY A 68 6.77 4.42 -11.21
CA GLY A 68 7.05 5.80 -11.57
C GLY A 68 7.41 6.67 -10.38
N VAL A 69 8.19 7.73 -10.63
CA VAL A 69 8.60 8.70 -9.61
C VAL A 69 7.37 9.30 -8.94
N ASN A 70 7.34 9.27 -7.60
CA ASN A 70 6.28 9.82 -6.75
C ASN A 70 4.88 9.19 -6.93
N GLN A 71 4.75 8.07 -7.64
CA GLN A 71 3.44 7.43 -7.83
C GLN A 71 3.05 6.56 -6.64
N ALA A 72 3.91 5.63 -6.22
CA ALA A 72 3.62 4.74 -5.11
C ALA A 72 3.87 5.43 -3.76
N HIS A 73 2.90 5.29 -2.84
CA HIS A 73 2.99 5.83 -1.48
C HIS A 73 2.42 4.89 -0.41
N GLY A 74 2.36 3.59 -0.73
CA GLY A 74 1.95 2.53 0.22
C GLY A 74 0.46 2.21 0.24
N LEU A 75 -0.32 2.74 -0.71
CA LEU A 75 -1.73 2.38 -0.93
C LEU A 75 -1.89 1.88 -2.37
N ALA A 76 -2.39 0.66 -2.54
CA ALA A 76 -2.68 0.10 -3.85
C ALA A 76 -3.67 1.00 -4.61
N PHE A 77 -3.46 1.17 -5.92
CA PHE A 77 -4.29 2.01 -6.78
C PHE A 77 -4.37 3.50 -6.38
N SER A 78 -3.52 3.97 -5.48
CA SER A 78 -3.50 5.38 -5.09
C SER A 78 -2.27 6.08 -5.62
N VAL A 79 -2.42 7.37 -5.91
CA VAL A 79 -1.31 8.30 -6.20
C VAL A 79 -1.56 9.57 -5.38
N LYS A 80 -0.49 10.32 -5.09
CA LYS A 80 -0.62 11.61 -4.40
C LYS A 80 -1.30 12.65 -5.30
N GLU A 81 -1.87 13.67 -4.69
CA GLU A 81 -2.47 14.79 -5.40
C GLU A 81 -1.48 15.41 -6.40
N GLY A 82 -1.98 15.79 -7.59
CA GLY A 82 -1.15 16.32 -8.67
C GLY A 82 -0.40 15.27 -9.50
N ILE A 83 -0.41 13.99 -9.11
CA ILE A 83 0.16 12.89 -9.90
C ILE A 83 -0.91 12.27 -10.79
N LYS A 84 -0.61 12.09 -12.08
CA LYS A 84 -1.53 11.45 -13.02
C LYS A 84 -1.71 9.96 -12.67
N THR A 85 -2.96 9.54 -12.47
CA THR A 85 -3.36 8.14 -12.27
C THR A 85 -3.19 7.30 -13.54
N SER A 86 -3.03 6.00 -13.37
CA SER A 86 -3.08 5.03 -14.46
C SER A 86 -4.48 4.95 -15.10
N SER A 87 -4.56 4.55 -16.37
CA SER A 87 -5.81 4.44 -17.14
C SER A 87 -6.80 3.48 -16.49
N VAL A 88 -6.35 2.33 -15.98
CA VAL A 88 -7.21 1.28 -15.38
C VAL A 88 -8.05 1.82 -14.22
N ILE A 89 -7.45 2.62 -13.33
CA ILE A 89 -8.17 3.20 -12.19
C ILE A 89 -9.08 4.33 -12.64
N THR A 90 -8.62 5.09 -13.64
CA THR A 90 -9.43 6.16 -14.22
C THR A 90 -10.74 5.59 -14.78
N GLU A 91 -10.68 4.46 -15.48
CA GLU A 91 -11.85 3.73 -15.96
C GLU A 91 -12.72 3.18 -14.82
N TYR A 92 -12.11 2.54 -13.82
CA TYR A 92 -12.85 2.00 -12.65
C TYR A 92 -13.61 3.08 -11.89
N VAL A 93 -12.97 4.24 -11.64
CA VAL A 93 -13.58 5.39 -10.97
C VAL A 93 -14.73 5.97 -11.79
N GLN A 94 -14.56 6.11 -13.11
CA GLN A 94 -15.63 6.58 -14.00
C GLN A 94 -16.82 5.61 -14.02
N GLY A 95 -16.57 4.30 -14.07
CA GLY A 95 -17.61 3.28 -14.00
C GLY A 95 -18.39 3.31 -12.68
N ASN A 96 -17.70 3.48 -11.56
CA ASN A 96 -18.34 3.54 -10.23
C ASN A 96 -19.15 4.82 -10.01
N LYS A 97 -18.70 5.98 -10.52
CA LYS A 97 -19.50 7.22 -10.46
C LYS A 97 -20.87 7.04 -11.12
N ARG A 98 -20.94 6.29 -12.23
CA ARG A 98 -22.21 5.96 -12.90
C ARG A 98 -23.08 5.04 -12.05
N ARG A 99 -22.51 4.00 -11.43
CA ARG A 99 -23.27 3.04 -10.60
C ARG A 99 -23.80 3.62 -9.29
N ILE A 100 -23.05 4.50 -8.63
CA ILE A 100 -23.50 5.16 -7.40
C ILE A 100 -24.67 6.10 -7.70
N ARG A 101 -24.62 6.82 -8.83
CA ARG A 101 -25.72 7.69 -9.28
C ARG A 101 -27.01 6.92 -9.53
N LEU A 102 -26.93 5.75 -10.19
CA LEU A 102 -28.08 4.89 -10.48
C LEU A 102 -28.71 4.21 -9.26
N ARG A 103 -28.06 4.23 -8.09
CA ARG A 103 -28.64 3.70 -6.84
C ARG A 103 -29.36 4.75 -6.00
N ASN A 104 -29.22 6.03 -6.36
CA ASN A 104 -29.84 7.16 -5.68
C ASN A 104 -30.97 7.80 -6.50
N GLU A 105 -31.37 7.17 -7.61
CA GLU A 105 -32.57 7.43 -8.42
C GLU A 105 -33.53 6.25 -8.25
#